data_AF-A0A0L1JAC3-F1
#
_entry.id   AF-A0A0L1JAC3-F1
#
_cell.length_a   1.000
_cell.length_b   1.000
_cell.length_c   1.000
_cell.angle_alpha   90.00
_cell.angle_beta   90.00
_cell.angle_gamma   90.00
#
_symmetry.space_group_name_H-M   'P 1'
#
loop_
_entity.id
_entity.type
_entity.pdbx_description
1 polymer ?
#
loop_
_entity_poly.entity_id
_entity_poly.type
_entity_poly.pdbx_seq_one_letter_code
_entity_poly.pdbx_strand_id
1 'polypeptide(L)'
;MPKGASDAAIAFIYIHALGWAIGLYTLPYLFGAELWPSRIRSFGGALSQCFHWLFYFAITKATPSLLTGLHTWGAFVLFAGFCLLAFVYTFFLVPETSGLSLEEINKIFERPLYRLGQPLALERQNDEDDDEKQNTRCIERV
;
A
#
# COMPACT_ATOMS: atom_id res chain seq x y z
N MET A 1 -39.40 5.46 4.85
CA MET A 1 -38.03 5.41 5.40
C MET A 1 -37.81 6.65 6.25
N PRO A 2 -37.30 6.55 7.50
CA PRO A 2 -36.94 7.71 8.29
C PRO A 2 -35.87 8.51 7.55
N LYS A 3 -36.12 9.81 7.33
CA LYS A 3 -35.32 10.67 6.45
C LYS A 3 -33.83 10.74 6.85
N GLY A 4 -33.50 10.50 8.12
CA GLY A 4 -32.11 10.51 8.60
C GLY A 4 -31.29 9.24 8.28
N ALA A 5 -31.93 8.09 8.05
CA ALA A 5 -31.20 6.83 7.85
C ALA A 5 -30.63 6.70 6.41
N SER A 6 -31.39 7.16 5.42
CA SER A 6 -30.95 7.20 4.02
C SER A 6 -29.81 8.20 3.82
N ASP A 7 -29.91 9.39 4.42
CA ASP A 7 -28.93 10.46 4.27
C ASP A 7 -27.58 10.05 4.88
N ALA A 8 -27.61 9.40 6.05
CA ALA A 8 -26.42 8.83 6.66
C ALA A 8 -25.77 7.75 5.77
N ALA A 9 -26.56 6.83 5.20
CA ALA A 9 -26.06 5.78 4.31
C ALA A 9 -25.37 6.37 3.07
N ILE A 10 -25.97 7.41 2.46
CA ILE A 10 -25.39 8.11 1.31
C ILE A 10 -24.06 8.78 1.69
N ALA A 11 -24.00 9.45 2.85
CA ALA A 11 -22.77 10.07 3.34
C ALA A 11 -21.64 9.04 3.52
N PHE A 12 -21.93 7.87 4.12
CA PHE A 12 -20.93 6.81 4.29
C PHE A 12 -20.43 6.23 2.96
N ILE A 13 -21.29 6.10 1.95
CA ILE A 13 -20.88 5.65 0.62
C ILE A 13 -19.90 6.65 -0.01
N TYR A 14 -20.15 7.96 0.10
CA TYR A 14 -19.24 8.97 -0.41
C TYR A 14 -17.90 9.00 0.34
N ILE A 15 -17.91 8.89 1.67
CA ILE A 15 -16.68 8.80 2.47
C ILE A 15 -15.85 7.58 2.06
N HIS A 16 -16.51 6.43 1.88
CA HIS A 16 -15.85 5.22 1.40
C HIS A 16 -15.28 5.40 -0.02
N ALA A 17 -16.03 6.01 -0.94
CA ALA A 17 -15.59 6.25 -2.30
C ALA A 17 -14.36 7.17 -2.37
N LEU A 18 -14.31 8.21 -1.53
CA LEU A 18 -13.14 9.09 -1.41
C LEU A 18 -11.90 8.34 -0.91
N GLY A 19 -12.07 7.52 0.14
CA GLY A 19 -10.98 6.70 0.68
C GLY A 19 -10.47 5.66 -0.34
N TRP A 20 -11.38 5.05 -1.09
CA TRP A 20 -11.03 4.11 -2.16
C TRP A 20 -10.26 4.80 -3.29
N ALA A 21 -10.70 6.00 -3.72
CA ALA A 21 -10.07 6.75 -4.79
C ALA A 21 -8.63 7.17 -4.44
N ILE A 22 -8.41 7.70 -3.24
CA ILE A 22 -7.08 8.20 -2.82
C ILE A 22 -6.14 7.03 -2.48
N GLY A 23 -6.65 6.03 -1.75
CA GLY A 23 -5.83 4.93 -1.25
C GLY A 23 -5.73 3.78 -2.25
N LEU A 24 -6.76 2.93 -2.27
CA LEU A 24 -6.74 1.63 -2.94
C LEU A 24 -6.68 1.72 -4.46
N TYR A 25 -7.17 2.81 -5.05
CA TYR A 25 -7.07 3.02 -6.49
C TYR A 25 -5.71 3.60 -6.86
N THR A 26 -5.32 4.77 -6.34
CA THR A 26 -4.10 5.45 -6.80
C THR A 26 -2.80 4.81 -6.31
N LEU A 27 -2.72 4.39 -5.04
CA LEU A 27 -1.45 3.93 -4.46
C LEU A 27 -0.87 2.69 -5.14
N PRO A 28 -1.62 1.62 -5.48
CA PRO A 28 -1.03 0.44 -6.10
C PRO A 28 -0.45 0.69 -7.49
N TYR A 29 -1.02 1.61 -8.28
CA TYR A 29 -0.43 1.97 -9.58
C TYR A 29 0.86 2.78 -9.41
N LEU A 30 0.90 3.67 -8.40
CA LEU A 30 2.09 4.44 -8.07
C LEU A 30 3.21 3.52 -7.56
N PHE A 31 2.90 2.69 -6.55
CA PHE A 31 3.82 1.67 -6.04
C PHE A 31 4.28 0.72 -7.14
N GLY A 32 3.36 0.28 -8.01
CA GLY A 32 3.69 -0.57 -9.15
C GLY A 32 4.70 0.07 -10.11
N ALA A 33 4.74 1.39 -10.25
CA ALA A 33 5.72 2.07 -11.08
C ALA A 33 7.11 2.18 -10.42
N GLU A 34 7.13 2.33 -9.09
CA GLU A 34 8.33 2.50 -8.27
C GLU A 34 9.03 1.16 -7.95
N LEU A 35 8.25 0.08 -7.82
CA LEU A 35 8.73 -1.23 -7.37
C LEU A 35 9.67 -1.91 -8.37
N TRP A 36 9.45 -1.72 -9.67
CA TRP A 36 10.20 -2.46 -10.68
C TRP A 36 11.52 -1.79 -11.05
N PRO A 37 12.65 -2.53 -11.00
CA PRO A 37 13.93 -2.04 -11.48
C PRO A 37 13.86 -1.77 -12.98
N SER A 38 14.54 -0.72 -13.43
CA SER A 38 14.44 -0.14 -14.79
C SER A 38 14.61 -1.16 -15.92
N ARG A 39 15.39 -2.23 -15.70
CA ARG A 39 15.63 -3.31 -16.67
C ARG A 39 14.39 -4.16 -16.96
N ILE A 40 13.55 -4.44 -15.96
CA ILE A 40 12.39 -5.35 -16.09
C ILE A 40 11.06 -4.64 -15.92
N ARG A 41 11.06 -3.30 -15.80
CA ARG A 41 9.87 -2.48 -15.52
C ARG A 41 8.70 -2.76 -16.45
N SER A 42 8.94 -2.82 -17.77
CA SER A 42 7.87 -3.07 -18.73
C SER A 42 7.25 -4.47 -18.59
N PHE A 43 8.06 -5.49 -18.30
CA PHE A 43 7.59 -6.86 -18.15
C PHE A 43 6.87 -7.07 -16.80
N GLY A 44 7.45 -6.57 -15.70
CA GLY A 44 6.84 -6.62 -14.38
C GLY A 44 5.53 -5.84 -14.31
N GLY A 45 5.49 -4.65 -14.92
CA GLY A 45 4.27 -3.85 -15.05
C GLY A 45 3.18 -4.58 -15.83
N ALA A 46 3.51 -5.22 -16.95
CA ALA A 46 2.55 -6.00 -17.75
C ALA A 46 1.99 -7.21 -16.98
N LEU A 47 2.83 -7.95 -16.26
CA LEU A 47 2.38 -9.05 -15.40
C LEU A 47 1.47 -8.55 -14.27
N SER A 48 1.85 -7.46 -13.59
CA SER A 48 1.04 -6.85 -12.55
C SER A 48 -0.35 -6.46 -13.06
N GLN A 49 -0.43 -5.84 -14.26
CA GLN A 49 -1.70 -5.49 -14.87
C GLN A 49 -2.50 -6.74 -15.28
N CYS A 50 -1.86 -7.76 -15.83
CA CYS A 50 -2.51 -9.02 -16.17
C CYS A 50 -3.19 -9.66 -14.94
N PHE A 51 -2.46 -9.79 -13.83
CA PHE A 51 -3.03 -10.32 -12.58
C PHE A 51 -4.14 -9.42 -12.04
N HIS A 52 -3.97 -8.10 -12.07
CA HIS A 52 -5.01 -7.15 -11.65
C HIS A 52 -6.33 -7.35 -12.41
N TRP A 53 -6.26 -7.38 -13.74
CA TRP A 53 -7.43 -7.61 -14.60
C TRP A 53 -8.03 -9.01 -14.43
N LEU A 54 -7.18 -10.02 -14.22
CA LEU A 54 -7.63 -11.40 -13.94
C LEU A 54 -8.44 -11.48 -12.64
N PHE A 55 -7.94 -10.89 -11.56
CA PHE A 55 -8.66 -10.86 -10.28
C PHE A 55 -9.93 -10.01 -10.37
N TYR A 56 -9.88 -8.87 -11.06
CA TYR A 56 -11.06 -8.05 -11.31
C TYR A 56 -12.15 -8.84 -12.04
N PHE A 57 -11.79 -9.60 -13.07
CA PHE A 57 -12.71 -10.47 -13.79
C PHE A 57 -13.29 -11.57 -12.88
N ALA A 58 -12.43 -12.23 -12.10
CA ALA A 58 -12.86 -13.28 -11.17
C ALA A 58 -13.88 -12.75 -10.14
N ILE A 59 -13.61 -11.59 -9.54
CA ILE A 59 -14.51 -10.93 -8.59
C ILE A 59 -15.82 -10.55 -9.28
N THR A 60 -15.76 -9.90 -10.45
CA THR A 60 -16.95 -9.49 -11.20
C THR A 60 -17.86 -10.67 -11.53
N LYS A 61 -17.28 -11.83 -11.85
CA LYS A 61 -18.03 -13.07 -12.09
C LYS A 61 -18.55 -13.73 -10.81
N ALA A 62 -17.82 -13.63 -9.69
CA ALA A 62 -18.20 -14.21 -8.41
C ALA A 62 -19.27 -13.41 -7.66
N THR A 63 -19.25 -12.06 -7.75
CA THR A 63 -20.17 -11.14 -7.07
C THR A 63 -21.66 -11.50 -7.23
N PRO A 64 -22.20 -11.80 -8.43
CA PRO A 64 -23.61 -12.17 -8.55
C PRO A 64 -23.96 -13.49 -7.84
N SER A 65 -23.04 -14.45 -7.81
CA SER A 65 -23.20 -15.71 -7.06
C SER A 65 -23.15 -15.47 -5.56
N LEU A 66 -22.26 -14.57 -5.11
CA LEU A 66 -22.14 -14.18 -3.71
C LEU A 66 -23.41 -13.47 -3.20
N LEU A 67 -23.99 -12.57 -3.98
CA LEU A 67 -25.20 -11.82 -3.59
C LEU A 67 -26.47 -12.68 -3.54
N THR A 68 -26.51 -13.76 -4.31
CA THR A 68 -27.65 -14.71 -4.33
C THR A 68 -27.49 -15.81 -3.28
N GLY A 69 -26.26 -16.29 -3.04
CA GLY A 69 -25.97 -17.31 -2.04
C GLY A 69 -25.82 -16.77 -0.60
N LEU A 70 -25.24 -15.58 -0.45
CA LEU A 70 -25.06 -14.89 0.82
C LEU A 70 -26.05 -13.74 0.87
N HIS A 71 -27.03 -13.82 1.78
CA HIS A 71 -28.03 -12.76 2.00
C HIS A 71 -27.36 -11.38 2.04
N THR A 72 -28.03 -10.34 1.54
CA THR A 72 -27.41 -9.04 1.19
C THR A 72 -26.50 -8.45 2.28
N TRP A 73 -26.83 -8.59 3.56
CA TRP A 73 -25.96 -8.12 4.66
C TRP A 73 -24.64 -8.89 4.79
N GLY A 74 -24.62 -10.19 4.50
CA GLY A 74 -23.44 -11.03 4.58
C GLY A 74 -22.41 -10.67 3.52
N ALA A 75 -22.85 -10.30 2.31
CA ALA A 75 -21.97 -9.81 1.26
C ALA A 75 -21.25 -8.51 1.69
N PHE A 76 -21.97 -7.57 2.31
CA PHE A 76 -21.37 -6.32 2.81
C PHE A 76 -20.34 -6.56 3.92
N VAL A 77 -20.59 -7.47 4.86
CA VAL A 77 -19.63 -7.82 5.93
C VAL A 77 -18.38 -8.46 5.35
N LEU A 78 -18.52 -9.33 4.35
CA LEU A 78 -17.37 -9.94 3.68
C LEU A 78 -16.49 -8.89 2.99
N PHE A 79 -17.08 -7.96 2.23
CA PHE A 79 -16.32 -6.88 1.60
C PHE A 79 -15.65 -5.95 2.64
N ALA A 80 -16.34 -5.62 3.73
CA ALA A 80 -15.75 -4.86 4.83
C ALA A 80 -14.56 -5.60 5.47
N GLY A 81 -14.65 -6.92 5.62
CA GLY A 81 -13.55 -7.77 6.09
C GLY A 81 -12.34 -7.74 5.15
N PHE A 82 -12.55 -7.77 3.83
CA PHE A 82 -11.47 -7.62 2.85
C PHE A 82 -10.82 -6.23 2.92
N CYS A 83 -11.60 -5.16 3.13
CA CYS A 83 -11.05 -3.82 3.34
C CYS A 83 -10.16 -3.76 4.60
N LEU A 84 -10.58 -4.39 5.70
CA LEU A 84 -9.79 -4.43 6.94
C LEU A 84 -8.52 -5.26 6.76
N LEU A 85 -8.61 -6.41 6.10
CA LEU A 85 -7.44 -7.23 5.77
C LEU A 85 -6.45 -6.46 4.90
N ALA A 86 -6.93 -5.73 3.88
CA ALA A 86 -6.10 -4.89 3.04
C ALA A 86 -5.43 -3.77 3.85
N PHE A 87 -6.15 -3.15 4.80
CA PHE A 87 -5.59 -2.14 5.69
C PHE A 87 -4.45 -2.70 6.56
N VAL A 88 -4.66 -3.88 7.17
CA VAL A 88 -3.63 -4.56 7.98
C VAL A 88 -2.43 -4.94 7.12
N TYR A 89 -2.66 -5.49 5.93
CA TYR A 89 -1.60 -5.82 4.99
C TYR A 89 -0.75 -4.60 4.62
N THR A 90 -1.40 -3.49 4.24
CA THR A 90 -0.70 -2.26 3.86
C THR A 90 0.09 -1.70 5.05
N PHE A 91 -0.48 -1.72 6.26
CA PHE A 91 0.19 -1.17 7.44
C PHE A 91 1.48 -1.94 7.83
N PHE A 92 1.50 -3.27 7.66
CA PHE A 92 2.64 -4.08 8.10
C PHE A 92 3.63 -4.47 7.00
N LEU A 93 3.17 -4.67 5.76
CA LEU A 93 3.99 -5.24 4.69
C LEU A 93 4.47 -4.22 3.67
N VAL A 94 3.84 -3.03 3.59
CA VAL A 94 4.21 -2.02 2.59
C VAL A 94 5.24 -1.06 3.21
N PRO A 95 6.51 -1.10 2.77
CA PRO A 95 7.50 -0.12 3.19
C PRO A 95 7.16 1.26 2.60
N GLU A 96 7.50 2.32 3.33
CA GLU A 96 7.43 3.69 2.80
C GLU A 96 8.49 3.89 1.71
N THR A 97 8.06 4.07 0.45
CA THR A 97 8.92 4.34 -0.71
C THR A 97 8.99 5.82 -1.08
N SER A 98 8.20 6.67 -0.40
CA SER A 98 8.12 8.10 -0.72
C SER A 98 9.46 8.81 -0.53
N GLY A 99 9.85 9.64 -1.51
CA GLY A 99 11.03 10.49 -1.43
C GLY A 99 12.37 9.80 -1.72
N LEU A 100 12.35 8.55 -2.21
CA LEU A 100 13.56 7.81 -2.58
C LEU A 100 13.74 7.76 -4.09
N SER A 101 15.00 7.77 -4.54
CA SER A 101 15.31 7.56 -5.95
C SER A 101 15.17 6.08 -6.33
N LEU A 102 14.97 5.81 -7.62
CA LEU A 102 14.83 4.47 -8.19
C LEU A 102 16.00 3.53 -7.88
N GLU A 103 17.21 4.06 -7.66
CA GLU A 103 18.38 3.27 -7.30
C GLU A 103 18.37 2.86 -5.82
N GLU A 104 17.80 3.70 -4.96
CA GLU A 104 17.73 3.49 -3.51
C GLU A 104 16.59 2.56 -3.12
N ILE A 105 15.51 2.53 -3.91
CA ILE A 105 14.41 1.59 -3.72
C ILE A 105 14.91 0.14 -3.76
N ASN A 106 15.91 -0.18 -4.59
CA ASN A 106 16.51 -1.52 -4.62
C ASN A 106 17.19 -1.87 -3.28
N LYS A 107 17.80 -0.89 -2.60
CA LYS A 107 18.45 -1.10 -1.29
C LYS A 107 17.45 -1.41 -0.18
N ILE A 108 16.17 -1.06 -0.35
CA ILE A 108 15.10 -1.43 0.59
C ILE A 108 14.84 -2.94 0.52
N PHE A 109 14.87 -3.52 -0.68
CA PHE A 109 14.61 -4.95 -0.90
C PHE A 109 15.78 -5.86 -0.54
N GLU A 110 17.00 -5.31 -0.42
CA GLU A 110 18.18 -6.04 0.09
C GLU A 110 18.14 -6.25 1.61
N ARG A 111 17.25 -5.55 2.32
CA ARG A 111 17.12 -5.62 3.77
C ARG A 111 16.17 -6.74 4.20
N PRO A 112 16.39 -7.32 5.40
CA PRO A 112 15.48 -8.32 5.93
C PRO A 112 14.10 -7.70 6.24
N LEU A 113 13.04 -8.49 5.98
CA LEU A 113 11.62 -8.06 6.01
C LEU A 113 11.20 -7.34 7.30
N TYR A 114 11.85 -7.60 8.44
CA TYR A 114 11.51 -6.97 9.73
C TYR A 114 11.93 -5.50 9.84
N ARG A 115 12.78 -4.97 8.94
CA ARG A 115 13.21 -3.55 8.94
C ARG A 115 12.45 -2.68 7.92
N LEU A 116 11.51 -3.25 7.18
CA LEU A 116 10.75 -2.54 6.13
C LEU A 116 9.87 -1.39 6.67
N GLY A 117 9.50 -1.41 7.95
CA GLY A 117 8.76 -0.33 8.58
C GLY A 117 9.58 0.93 8.90
N GLN A 118 10.91 0.88 8.79
CA GLN A 118 11.75 2.06 8.99
C GLN A 118 12.00 2.78 7.65
N PRO A 119 11.65 4.07 7.54
CA PRO A 119 11.90 4.83 6.32
C PRO A 119 13.41 4.98 6.09
N LEU A 120 13.87 4.66 4.86
CA LEU A 120 15.29 4.68 4.49
C LEU A 120 15.93 6.08 4.66
N ALA A 121 15.13 7.15 4.57
CA ALA A 121 15.58 8.52 4.80
C ALA A 121 16.08 8.77 6.24
N LEU A 122 15.47 8.12 7.25
CA LEU A 122 15.92 8.28 8.65
C LEU A 122 17.23 7.54 8.92
N GLU A 123 17.48 6.43 8.22
CA GLU A 123 18.73 5.69 8.37
C GLU A 123 19.91 6.47 7.77
N ARG A 124 19.71 7.18 6.66
CA ARG A 124 20.70 8.12 6.14
C ARG A 124 21.07 9.22 7.12
N GLN A 125 20.07 9.81 7.77
CA GLN A 125 20.34 10.85 8.78
C GLN A 125 21.12 10.27 9.96
N ASN A 126 20.79 9.06 10.43
CA ASN A 126 21.55 8.42 11.50
C ASN A 126 22.99 8.11 11.11
N ASP A 127 23.24 7.60 9.89
CA ASP A 127 24.59 7.31 9.39
C ASP A 127 25.43 8.61 9.29
N GLU A 128 24.85 9.70 8.77
CA GLU A 128 25.53 11.01 8.71
C GLU A 128 25.82 11.60 10.10
N ASP A 129 24.85 11.49 11.03
CA ASP A 129 25.01 11.94 12.42
C ASP A 129 26.08 11.13 13.17
N ASP A 130 26.19 9.83 12.88
CA ASP A 130 27.18 8.94 13.48
C ASP A 130 28.59 9.23 12.96
N ASP A 131 28.74 9.50 11.67
CA ASP A 131 30.01 9.94 11.07
C ASP A 131 30.47 11.30 11.62
N GLU A 132 29.55 12.26 11.81
CA GLU A 132 29.85 13.56 12.42
C GLU A 132 30.31 13.39 13.89
N LYS A 133 29.57 12.62 14.70
CA LYS A 133 29.94 12.33 16.10
C LYS A 133 31.26 11.56 16.19
N GLN A 134 31.55 10.67 15.25
CA GLN A 134 32.83 9.96 15.17
C GLN A 134 33.98 10.96 14.93
N ASN A 135 33.79 11.89 13.99
CA ASN A 135 34.77 12.91 13.66
C ASN A 135 35.03 13.87 14.84
N THR A 136 34.00 14.36 15.53
CA THR A 136 34.15 15.22 16.72
C THR A 136 34.91 14.50 17.85
N ARG A 137 34.61 13.22 18.09
CA ARG A 137 35.32 12.40 19.11
C ARG A 137 36.77 12.10 18.77
N CYS A 138 37.15 12.15 17.49
CA CYS A 138 38.55 12.04 17.06
C CYS A 138 39.31 13.33 17.31
N ILE A 139 38.67 14.49 17.11
CA ILE A 139 39.30 15.81 17.38
C ILE A 139 39.48 16.03 18.88
N GLU A 140 38.54 15.59 19.72
CA GLU A 140 38.61 15.78 21.18
C GLU A 140 39.63 14.86 21.90
N ARG A 141 40.19 13.87 21.20
CA ARG A 141 41.15 12.90 21.75
C ARG A 141 42.63 13.22 21.48
N VAL A 142 42.93 14.37 20.85
CA VAL A 142 44.27 14.87 20.54
C VAL A 142 44.63 16.00 21.49
#